data_AF-A0A074VFG1-F1
#
_entry.id   AF-A0A074VFG1-F1
#
_cell.length_a   1.000
_cell.length_b   1.000
_cell.length_c   1.000
_cell.angle_alpha   90.00
_cell.angle_beta   90.00
_cell.angle_gamma   90.00
#
_symmetry.space_group_name_H-M   'P 1'
#
loop_
_entity.id
_entity.type
_entity.pdbx_description
1 polymer ?
#
loop_
_entity_poly.entity_id
_entity_poly.type
_entity_poly.pdbx_seq_one_letter_code
_entity_poly.pdbx_strand_id
1 'polypeptide(L)'
;MTISTEYENTLPLRAPKPRYTLIGPKRGVRYQVYPLIELTQRESDDLLERLHQDDFAPDACHVANHFQGRTLREAFDHHVRVRDGDKTIHPDFFVALEQESSESVLVVYLKAQGSDGESVVGVSRCAIDEANLMGANLDVGNISWIEYKEAEQEKFGSESPYTNKRYFSRDPREPKDTDSHTSVYAWFSIVSRPLRFISILEPGWARLPQDERRFVQPANVERFDDPWSEIRSLFPRICQVNKAVHRMILLVAEKEDVDADQGMSIHRVLWDAEKELSNVPNNSDQTQQQAVRAIMPELKFLEWTRTSEALKRLDELQSLGKDDLSQGVDTGLDGREVLELVQAMIQRRGGPEPT
;
A
#
# COMPACT_ATOMS: atom_id res chain seq x y z
N MET A 1 -25.21 9.82 -10.39
CA MET A 1 -24.50 9.18 -9.28
C MET A 1 -23.53 10.22 -8.74
N THR A 2 -23.64 10.56 -7.46
CA THR A 2 -22.80 11.59 -6.84
C THR A 2 -21.39 11.02 -6.59
N ILE A 3 -20.38 11.67 -7.15
CA ILE A 3 -18.97 11.24 -6.99
C ILE A 3 -18.50 11.52 -5.55
N SER A 4 -17.65 10.65 -5.00
CA SER A 4 -17.16 10.79 -3.62
C SER A 4 -16.49 12.13 -3.32
N THR A 5 -15.87 12.77 -4.31
CA THR A 5 -15.28 14.11 -4.19
C THR A 5 -16.28 15.15 -3.69
N GLU A 6 -17.56 15.07 -4.09
CA GLU A 6 -18.59 15.99 -3.58
C GLU A 6 -18.82 15.81 -2.08
N TYR A 7 -18.83 14.56 -1.59
CA TYR A 7 -18.89 14.25 -0.17
C TYR A 7 -17.65 14.70 0.58
N GLU A 8 -16.47 14.45 0.02
CA GLU A 8 -15.19 14.89 0.57
C GLU A 8 -15.22 16.41 0.84
N ASN A 9 -15.78 17.19 -0.09
CA ASN A 9 -15.86 18.66 0.02
C ASN A 9 -16.82 19.15 1.13
N THR A 10 -17.72 18.30 1.63
CA THR A 10 -18.57 18.63 2.79
C THR A 10 -17.85 18.45 4.13
N LEU A 11 -16.75 17.69 4.15
CA LEU A 11 -15.99 17.36 5.34
C LEU A 11 -14.78 18.30 5.52
N PRO A 12 -14.36 18.59 6.76
CA PRO A 12 -13.15 19.37 6.97
C PRO A 12 -11.94 18.65 6.37
N LEU A 13 -10.93 19.43 5.94
CA LEU A 13 -9.70 18.86 5.39
C LEU A 13 -9.03 17.92 6.39
N ARG A 14 -9.02 18.28 7.68
CA ARG A 14 -8.37 17.52 8.76
C ARG A 14 -9.37 17.17 9.86
N ALA A 15 -9.23 15.98 10.43
CA ALA A 15 -9.96 15.59 11.63
C ALA A 15 -9.22 16.04 12.90
N PRO A 16 -9.93 16.32 14.01
CA PRO A 16 -9.29 16.46 15.31
C PRO A 16 -8.52 15.19 15.69
N LYS A 17 -7.41 15.33 16.41
CA LYS A 17 -6.65 14.18 16.92
C LYS A 17 -7.52 13.41 17.93
N PRO A 18 -7.67 12.08 17.80
CA PRO A 18 -8.45 11.29 18.75
C PRO A 18 -7.74 11.23 20.11
N ARG A 19 -8.51 11.09 21.20
CA ARG A 19 -7.96 10.97 22.57
C ARG A 19 -7.16 9.69 22.81
N TYR A 20 -7.33 8.69 21.96
CA TYR A 20 -6.55 7.46 21.96
C TYR A 20 -6.19 7.10 20.53
N THR A 21 -5.03 6.48 20.38
CA THR A 21 -4.57 5.96 19.08
C THR A 21 -4.85 4.47 19.04
N LEU A 22 -5.42 4.00 17.94
CA LEU A 22 -5.45 2.58 17.65
C LEU A 22 -4.12 2.17 16.98
N ILE A 23 -3.56 1.05 17.40
CA ILE A 23 -2.35 0.47 16.81
C ILE A 23 -2.76 -0.94 16.36
N GLY A 24 -2.98 -1.09 15.05
CA GLY A 24 -3.48 -2.32 14.44
C GLY A 24 -4.92 -2.68 14.85
N PRO A 25 -5.48 -3.72 14.22
CA PRO A 25 -6.82 -4.20 14.50
C PRO A 25 -6.87 -4.72 15.94
N LYS A 26 -7.87 -4.28 16.71
CA LYS A 26 -8.10 -4.74 18.08
C LYS A 26 -9.45 -5.40 18.21
N ARG A 27 -9.46 -6.58 18.84
CA ARG A 27 -10.70 -7.27 19.20
C ARG A 27 -11.58 -6.36 20.07
N GLY A 28 -12.86 -6.26 19.72
CA GLY A 28 -13.83 -5.42 20.42
C GLY A 28 -13.88 -3.95 19.96
N VAL A 29 -13.11 -3.58 18.93
CA VAL A 29 -13.29 -2.31 18.21
C VAL A 29 -14.30 -2.51 17.09
N ARG A 30 -15.21 -1.54 16.96
CA ARG A 30 -16.37 -1.56 16.09
C ARG A 30 -16.28 -0.43 15.07
N TYR A 31 -16.61 -0.72 13.82
CA TYR A 31 -16.79 0.28 12.77
C TYR A 31 -18.24 0.77 12.81
N GLN A 32 -18.43 2.06 13.05
CA GLN A 32 -19.77 2.61 13.02
C GLN A 32 -20.28 2.72 11.59
N VAL A 33 -21.51 2.28 11.36
CA VAL A 33 -22.24 2.38 10.10
C VAL A 33 -23.33 3.43 10.29
N TYR A 34 -23.26 4.52 9.52
CA TYR A 34 -24.23 5.61 9.58
C TYR A 34 -25.17 5.54 8.37
N PRO A 35 -26.40 5.03 8.53
CA PRO A 35 -27.40 5.08 7.47
C PRO A 35 -27.90 6.51 7.33
N LEU A 36 -27.53 7.19 6.25
CA LEU A 36 -27.98 8.56 5.94
C LEU A 36 -29.33 8.56 5.23
N ILE A 37 -29.76 7.41 4.72
CA ILE A 37 -31.08 7.16 4.16
C ILE A 37 -31.99 6.45 5.16
N GLU A 38 -33.30 6.50 4.93
CA GLU A 38 -34.25 5.70 5.68
C GLU A 38 -34.05 4.21 5.37
N LEU A 39 -33.97 3.40 6.42
CA LEU A 39 -33.92 1.94 6.34
C LEU A 39 -34.98 1.37 7.27
N THR A 40 -35.72 0.39 6.79
CA THR A 40 -36.49 -0.51 7.64
C THR A 40 -35.55 -1.37 8.49
N GLN A 41 -36.08 -1.99 9.55
CA GLN A 41 -35.28 -2.91 10.37
C GLN A 41 -34.70 -4.05 9.52
N ARG A 42 -35.50 -4.60 8.60
CA ARG A 42 -35.06 -5.65 7.70
C ARG A 42 -33.91 -5.21 6.80
N GLU A 43 -33.99 -4.03 6.20
CA GLU A 43 -32.90 -3.51 5.36
C GLU A 43 -31.64 -3.20 6.17
N SER A 44 -31.79 -2.79 7.43
CA SER A 44 -30.65 -2.63 8.35
C SER A 44 -29.99 -3.97 8.70
N ASP A 45 -30.78 -5.02 8.89
CA ASP A 45 -30.28 -6.37 9.18
C ASP A 45 -29.59 -6.95 7.93
N ASP A 46 -30.20 -6.82 6.76
CA ASP A 46 -29.65 -7.24 5.46
C ASP A 46 -28.33 -6.49 5.15
N LEU A 47 -28.24 -5.19 5.46
CA LEU A 47 -27.01 -4.40 5.32
C LEU A 47 -25.89 -4.95 6.22
N LEU A 48 -26.20 -5.27 7.47
CA LEU A 48 -25.22 -5.82 8.40
C LEU A 48 -24.75 -7.21 7.96
N GLU A 49 -25.65 -8.08 7.54
CA GLU A 49 -25.32 -9.41 7.03
C GLU A 49 -24.32 -9.30 5.86
N ARG A 50 -24.55 -8.38 4.92
CA ARG A 50 -23.65 -8.16 3.79
C ARG A 50 -22.31 -7.55 4.20
N LEU A 51 -22.31 -6.61 5.16
CA LEU A 51 -21.09 -6.07 5.74
C LEU A 51 -20.31 -7.13 6.54
N HIS A 52 -20.92 -8.25 6.90
CA HIS A 52 -20.28 -9.34 7.67
C HIS A 52 -20.12 -10.62 6.85
N GLN A 53 -20.27 -10.55 5.53
CA GLN A 53 -20.20 -11.73 4.66
C GLN A 53 -18.81 -12.40 4.68
N ASP A 54 -17.76 -11.66 5.04
CA ASP A 54 -16.39 -12.16 5.18
C ASP A 54 -16.01 -12.54 6.62
N ASP A 55 -15.35 -13.70 6.78
CA ASP A 55 -14.94 -14.30 8.06
C ASP A 55 -13.87 -13.52 8.85
N PHE A 56 -13.30 -12.45 8.28
CA PHE A 56 -12.15 -11.75 8.86
C PHE A 56 -12.52 -10.82 10.02
N ALA A 57 -13.75 -10.31 10.05
CA ALA A 57 -14.19 -9.34 11.05
C ALA A 57 -15.68 -9.53 11.41
N PRO A 58 -16.08 -10.72 11.87
CA PRO A 58 -17.46 -10.96 12.30
C PRO A 58 -17.82 -9.95 13.39
N ASP A 59 -18.98 -9.33 13.26
CA ASP A 59 -19.52 -8.33 14.18
C ASP A 59 -18.72 -7.02 14.28
N ALA A 60 -17.82 -6.68 13.34
CA ALA A 60 -17.07 -5.42 13.44
C ALA A 60 -17.96 -4.20 13.14
N CYS A 61 -18.80 -4.28 12.11
CA CYS A 61 -19.73 -3.20 11.74
C CYS A 61 -20.96 -3.11 12.65
N HIS A 62 -21.32 -1.89 13.08
CA HIS A 62 -22.49 -1.63 13.93
C HIS A 62 -23.27 -0.40 13.46
N VAL A 63 -24.58 -0.57 13.24
CA VAL A 63 -25.45 0.53 12.79
C VAL A 63 -25.68 1.54 13.92
N ALA A 64 -25.43 2.81 13.60
CA ALA A 64 -25.74 3.93 14.48
C ALA A 64 -27.23 4.29 14.40
N ASN A 65 -27.90 4.34 15.55
CA ASN A 65 -29.30 4.72 15.63
C ASN A 65 -29.51 6.21 15.27
N HIS A 66 -30.66 6.52 14.68
CA HIS A 66 -31.14 7.89 14.44
C HIS A 66 -30.28 8.77 13.52
N PHE A 67 -29.62 8.16 12.53
CA PHE A 67 -28.84 8.86 11.50
C PHE A 67 -29.55 9.02 10.14
N GLN A 68 -30.72 8.41 9.99
CA GLN A 68 -31.53 8.50 8.78
C GLN A 68 -31.91 9.97 8.49
N GLY A 69 -31.79 10.39 7.23
CA GLY A 69 -32.05 11.76 6.78
C GLY A 69 -30.97 12.78 7.16
N ARG A 70 -29.87 12.37 7.80
CA ARG A 70 -28.75 13.26 8.14
C ARG A 70 -27.72 13.31 7.03
N THR A 71 -26.91 14.36 7.04
CA THR A 71 -25.79 14.55 6.12
C THR A 71 -24.55 13.76 6.56
N LEU A 72 -23.64 13.50 5.61
CA LEU A 72 -22.33 12.91 5.93
C LEU A 72 -21.53 13.78 6.91
N ARG A 73 -21.69 15.11 6.82
CA ARG A 73 -21.06 16.05 7.74
C ARG A 73 -21.53 15.85 9.18
N GLU A 74 -22.83 15.66 9.39
CA GLU A 74 -23.37 15.37 10.72
C GLU A 74 -22.91 14.01 11.25
N ALA A 75 -22.78 13.00 10.38
CA ALA A 75 -22.20 11.71 10.75
C ALA A 75 -20.73 11.84 11.19
N PHE A 76 -19.94 12.63 10.45
CA PHE A 76 -18.56 12.96 10.82
C PHE A 76 -18.48 13.65 12.19
N ASP A 77 -19.22 14.75 12.39
CA ASP A 77 -19.18 15.52 13.64
C ASP A 77 -19.62 14.66 14.83
N HIS A 78 -20.61 13.79 14.63
CA HIS A 78 -21.03 12.82 15.62
C HIS A 78 -19.96 11.78 15.92
N HIS A 79 -19.39 11.15 14.89
CA HIS A 79 -18.35 10.13 15.03
C HIS A 79 -17.16 10.66 15.83
N VAL A 80 -16.68 11.87 15.49
CA VAL A 80 -15.59 12.54 16.21
C VAL A 80 -15.91 12.74 17.68
N ARG A 81 -17.16 13.09 18.01
CA ARG A 81 -17.61 13.29 19.40
C ARG A 81 -17.72 11.98 20.18
N VAL A 82 -18.30 10.94 19.59
CA VAL A 82 -18.58 9.69 20.32
C VAL A 82 -17.36 8.79 20.44
N ARG A 83 -16.47 8.76 19.44
CA ARG A 83 -15.25 7.95 19.49
C ARG A 83 -14.42 8.28 20.73
N ASP A 84 -14.28 9.55 21.07
CA ASP A 84 -13.48 9.99 22.23
C ASP A 84 -14.06 9.57 23.59
N GLY A 85 -15.36 9.27 23.65
CA GLY A 85 -16.06 8.79 24.84
C GLY A 85 -16.20 7.27 24.92
N ASP A 86 -16.14 6.58 23.79
CA ASP A 86 -16.30 5.13 23.68
C ASP A 86 -15.12 4.50 22.91
N LYS A 87 -14.19 3.91 23.66
CA LYS A 87 -12.99 3.26 23.12
C LYS A 87 -13.28 2.00 22.28
N THR A 88 -14.52 1.53 22.27
CA THR A 88 -14.95 0.44 21.38
C THR A 88 -15.28 0.95 19.98
N ILE A 89 -15.37 2.25 19.76
CA ILE A 89 -15.57 2.82 18.42
C ILE A 89 -14.21 3.02 17.76
N HIS A 90 -14.08 2.63 16.50
CA HIS A 90 -12.87 2.86 15.74
C HIS A 90 -12.60 4.37 15.63
N PRO A 91 -11.39 4.86 16.00
CA PRO A 91 -11.16 6.29 16.07
C PRO A 91 -11.07 6.93 14.68
N ASP A 92 -10.51 6.24 13.70
CA ASP A 92 -10.13 6.88 12.43
C ASP A 92 -10.95 6.40 11.22
N PHE A 93 -12.03 5.62 11.42
CA PHE A 93 -12.73 4.94 10.33
C PHE A 93 -14.23 4.77 10.64
N PHE A 94 -15.09 5.05 9.66
CA PHE A 94 -16.50 4.69 9.71
C PHE A 94 -17.08 4.49 8.30
N VAL A 95 -18.24 3.84 8.25
CA VAL A 95 -19.00 3.57 7.03
C VAL A 95 -20.26 4.44 7.03
N ALA A 96 -20.66 4.96 5.87
CA ALA A 96 -21.89 5.70 5.67
C ALA A 96 -22.66 5.16 4.46
N LEU A 97 -23.96 4.97 4.60
CA LEU A 97 -24.85 4.58 3.52
C LEU A 97 -25.62 5.82 3.05
N GLU A 98 -25.33 6.29 1.84
CA GLU A 98 -25.70 7.64 1.39
C GLU A 98 -26.74 7.66 0.25
N GLN A 99 -27.01 6.54 -0.41
CA GLN A 99 -28.02 6.41 -1.47
C GLN A 99 -28.73 5.06 -1.36
N GLU A 100 -29.91 4.92 -1.97
CA GLU A 100 -30.60 3.63 -2.23
C GLU A 100 -29.82 2.72 -3.21
N SER A 101 -28.51 2.94 -3.39
CA SER A 101 -27.69 2.01 -4.15
C SER A 101 -27.54 0.75 -3.30
N SER A 102 -28.20 -0.32 -3.73
CA SER A 102 -28.15 -1.60 -3.04
C SER A 102 -26.74 -2.18 -2.97
N GLU A 103 -25.75 -1.69 -3.72
CA GLU A 103 -24.46 -2.38 -3.88
C GLU A 103 -23.25 -1.61 -3.32
N SER A 104 -23.41 -0.36 -2.86
CA SER A 104 -22.25 0.45 -2.45
C SER A 104 -22.48 1.28 -1.19
N VAL A 105 -21.38 1.53 -0.49
CA VAL A 105 -21.31 2.42 0.67
C VAL A 105 -20.18 3.43 0.51
N LEU A 106 -20.25 4.50 1.29
CA LEU A 106 -19.12 5.40 1.49
C LEU A 106 -18.33 4.94 2.71
N VAL A 107 -17.02 4.94 2.58
CA VAL A 107 -16.07 4.74 3.66
C VAL A 107 -15.37 6.06 3.92
N VAL A 108 -15.33 6.47 5.19
CA VAL A 108 -14.66 7.69 5.62
C VAL A 108 -13.46 7.32 6.49
N TYR A 109 -12.28 7.75 6.04
CA TYR A 109 -11.02 7.53 6.74
C TYR A 109 -10.44 8.87 7.18
N LEU A 110 -10.27 9.05 8.49
CA LEU A 110 -9.90 10.32 9.10
C LEU A 110 -8.38 10.52 9.13
N LYS A 111 -7.63 9.53 8.65
CA LYS A 111 -6.16 9.50 8.62
C LYS A 111 -5.64 9.18 7.21
N ALA A 112 -6.38 9.57 6.19
CA ALA A 112 -5.93 9.46 4.80
C ALA A 112 -4.67 10.30 4.60
N GLN A 113 -3.83 9.87 3.66
CA GLN A 113 -2.58 10.53 3.36
C GLN A 113 -2.82 11.82 2.56
N GLY A 114 -2.42 12.97 3.09
CA GLY A 114 -2.52 14.27 2.43
C GLY A 114 -1.29 14.63 1.60
N SER A 115 -1.45 15.67 0.77
CA SER A 115 -0.41 16.16 -0.16
C SER A 115 0.78 16.84 0.51
N ASP A 116 0.60 17.30 1.75
CA ASP A 116 1.60 17.94 2.61
C ASP A 116 2.24 16.97 3.61
N GLY A 117 1.99 15.66 3.47
CA GLY A 117 2.44 14.63 4.40
C GLY A 117 1.62 14.57 5.70
N GLU A 118 0.64 15.46 5.88
CA GLU A 118 -0.28 15.45 7.02
C GLU A 118 -1.49 14.55 6.74
N SER A 119 -2.13 14.10 7.82
CA SER A 119 -3.36 13.32 7.71
C SER A 119 -4.55 14.20 7.32
N VAL A 120 -5.28 13.77 6.30
CA VAL A 120 -6.52 14.39 5.83
C VAL A 120 -7.71 13.45 6.03
N VAL A 121 -8.91 14.01 6.02
CA VAL A 121 -10.15 13.21 5.95
C VAL A 121 -10.37 12.80 4.50
N GLY A 122 -10.42 11.50 4.22
CA GLY A 122 -10.76 10.96 2.90
C GLY A 122 -12.13 10.28 2.89
N VAL A 123 -12.78 10.30 1.73
CA VAL A 123 -14.01 9.55 1.47
C VAL A 123 -13.80 8.68 0.23
N SER A 124 -14.21 7.42 0.29
CA SER A 124 -14.16 6.52 -0.86
C SER A 124 -15.44 5.71 -0.96
N ARG A 125 -15.92 5.46 -2.17
CA ARG A 125 -17.02 4.54 -2.45
C ARG A 125 -16.46 3.14 -2.72
N CYS A 126 -17.01 2.14 -2.05
CA CYS A 126 -16.68 0.73 -2.26
C CYS A 126 -17.94 -0.13 -2.29
N ALA A 127 -17.79 -1.39 -2.70
CA ALA A 127 -18.86 -2.38 -2.55
C ALA A 127 -19.12 -2.66 -1.05
N ILE A 128 -20.35 -3.08 -0.73
CA ILE A 128 -20.77 -3.29 0.67
C ILE A 128 -19.94 -4.37 1.35
N ASP A 129 -19.69 -5.48 0.65
CA ASP A 129 -18.91 -6.62 1.13
C ASP A 129 -17.44 -6.29 1.37
N GLU A 130 -16.88 -5.28 0.69
CA GLU A 130 -15.48 -4.85 0.86
C GLU A 130 -15.27 -3.90 2.05
N ALA A 131 -16.33 -3.23 2.53
CA ALA A 131 -16.20 -2.08 3.44
C ALA A 131 -15.69 -2.45 4.84
N ASN A 132 -16.02 -3.65 5.33
CA ASN A 132 -15.59 -4.13 6.65
C ASN A 132 -14.08 -4.42 6.72
N LEU A 133 -13.45 -4.77 5.59
CA LEU A 133 -12.03 -5.09 5.51
C LEU A 133 -11.16 -3.84 5.39
N MET A 134 -11.71 -2.74 4.85
CA MET A 134 -10.95 -1.51 4.61
C MET A 134 -10.32 -0.95 5.89
N GLY A 135 -11.08 -0.89 6.99
CA GLY A 135 -10.57 -0.38 8.26
C GLY A 135 -9.36 -1.18 8.77
N ALA A 136 -9.48 -2.52 8.76
CA ALA A 136 -8.40 -3.40 9.21
C ALA A 136 -7.17 -3.30 8.30
N ASN A 137 -7.36 -3.26 6.96
CA ASN A 137 -6.26 -3.11 6.01
C ASN A 137 -5.53 -1.78 6.17
N LEU A 138 -6.25 -0.69 6.41
CA LEU A 138 -5.68 0.63 6.65
C LEU A 138 -4.91 0.68 7.99
N ASP A 139 -5.44 0.03 9.03
CA ASP A 139 -4.81 -0.03 10.36
C ASP A 139 -3.46 -0.76 10.36
N VAL A 140 -3.33 -1.84 9.58
CA VAL A 140 -2.07 -2.58 9.43
C VAL A 140 -1.21 -2.11 8.27
N GLY A 141 -1.68 -1.14 7.48
CA GLY A 141 -0.98 -0.69 6.27
C GLY A 141 -0.86 -1.78 5.20
N ASN A 142 -1.82 -2.70 5.11
CA ASN A 142 -1.85 -3.76 4.10
C ASN A 142 -2.30 -3.25 2.72
N ILE A 143 -3.16 -2.23 2.71
CA ILE A 143 -3.57 -1.51 1.49
C ILE A 143 -3.56 -0.02 1.82
N SER A 144 -2.97 0.80 0.95
CA SER A 144 -2.93 2.25 1.13
C SER A 144 -4.29 2.90 0.82
N TRP A 145 -4.53 4.08 1.39
CA TRP A 145 -5.73 4.86 1.04
C TRP A 145 -5.82 5.15 -0.46
N ILE A 146 -4.67 5.36 -1.11
CA ILE A 146 -4.62 5.67 -2.55
C ILE A 146 -5.04 4.48 -3.39
N GLU A 147 -4.61 3.26 -3.05
CA GLU A 147 -5.06 2.06 -3.77
C GLU A 147 -6.57 1.85 -3.68
N TYR A 148 -7.19 2.22 -2.55
CA TYR A 148 -8.66 2.20 -2.45
C TYR A 148 -9.32 3.26 -3.34
N LYS A 149 -8.74 4.45 -3.45
CA LYS A 149 -9.22 5.47 -4.39
C LYS A 149 -9.00 5.08 -5.86
N GLU A 150 -7.96 4.32 -6.18
CA GLU A 150 -7.78 3.74 -7.51
C GLU A 150 -8.88 2.71 -7.81
N ALA A 151 -9.15 1.81 -6.87
CA ALA A 151 -10.22 0.81 -7.01
C ALA A 151 -11.60 1.48 -7.14
N GLU A 152 -11.83 2.58 -6.43
CA GLU A 152 -13.04 3.39 -6.58
C GLU A 152 -13.13 4.03 -7.97
N GLN A 153 -12.05 4.63 -8.46
CA GLN A 153 -12.00 5.22 -9.79
C GLN A 153 -12.37 4.19 -10.86
N GLU A 154 -11.82 2.99 -10.73
CA GLU A 154 -12.04 1.88 -11.65
C GLU A 154 -13.48 1.36 -11.63
N LYS A 155 -14.03 1.10 -10.44
CA LYS A 155 -15.35 0.47 -10.27
C LYS A 155 -16.51 1.46 -10.36
N PHE A 156 -16.30 2.69 -9.89
CA PHE A 156 -17.36 3.70 -9.72
C PHE A 156 -17.12 4.99 -10.52
N GLY A 157 -16.02 5.09 -11.29
CA GLY A 157 -15.76 6.22 -12.17
C GLY A 157 -15.44 7.53 -11.44
N SER A 158 -14.85 7.48 -10.24
CA SER A 158 -14.46 8.68 -9.49
C SER A 158 -13.29 9.44 -10.14
N GLU A 159 -13.00 10.64 -9.63
CA GLU A 159 -11.79 11.36 -10.01
C GLU A 159 -10.53 10.55 -9.65
N SER A 160 -9.49 10.69 -10.47
CA SER A 160 -8.16 10.14 -10.19
C SER A 160 -7.64 10.64 -8.84
N PRO A 161 -7.23 9.76 -7.91
CA PRO A 161 -6.69 10.21 -6.62
C PRO A 161 -5.46 11.10 -6.77
N TYR A 162 -4.70 10.92 -7.85
CA TYR A 162 -3.44 11.61 -8.09
C TYR A 162 -3.60 13.03 -8.62
N THR A 163 -4.77 13.38 -9.16
CA THR A 163 -5.08 14.77 -9.55
C THR A 163 -5.83 15.52 -8.44
N ASN A 164 -6.33 14.78 -7.44
CA ASN A 164 -7.03 15.35 -6.30
C ASN A 164 -6.04 16.04 -5.35
N LYS A 165 -6.12 17.37 -5.30
CA LYS A 165 -5.27 18.26 -4.47
C LYS A 165 -5.26 17.91 -2.98
N ARG A 166 -6.31 17.24 -2.50
CA ARG A 166 -6.41 16.77 -1.11
C ARG A 166 -5.34 15.75 -0.78
N TYR A 167 -5.09 14.82 -1.71
CA TYR A 167 -4.16 13.72 -1.52
C TYR A 167 -2.80 14.00 -2.17
N PHE A 168 -2.77 14.72 -3.28
CA PHE A 168 -1.55 15.07 -4.00
C PHE A 168 -1.60 16.46 -4.61
N SER A 169 -0.58 17.29 -4.35
CA SER A 169 -0.47 18.64 -4.91
C SER A 169 -0.04 18.64 -6.38
N ARG A 170 0.58 17.54 -6.82
CA ARG A 170 0.89 17.15 -8.19
C ARG A 170 0.77 15.63 -8.27
N ASP A 171 0.39 15.10 -9.44
CA ASP A 171 0.40 13.66 -9.64
C ASP A 171 1.81 13.13 -9.31
N PRO A 172 2.00 12.24 -8.32
CA PRO A 172 3.31 11.65 -8.04
C PRO A 172 3.86 10.86 -9.23
N ARG A 173 3.03 10.58 -10.24
CA ARG A 173 3.40 10.03 -11.54
C ARG A 173 3.93 11.09 -12.51
N GLU A 174 3.89 12.37 -12.20
CA GLU A 174 4.65 13.40 -12.90
C GLU A 174 6.13 13.37 -12.45
N PRO A 175 7.10 13.62 -13.34
CA PRO A 175 8.49 13.77 -12.94
C PRO A 175 8.62 14.93 -11.94
N LYS A 176 9.19 14.68 -10.75
CA LYS A 176 9.65 15.77 -9.89
C LYS A 176 10.87 16.42 -10.55
N ASP A 177 10.88 17.75 -10.60
CA ASP A 177 12.13 18.48 -10.76
C ASP A 177 13.07 18.09 -9.61
N THR A 178 14.32 17.82 -9.99
CA THR A 178 15.38 17.08 -9.30
C THR A 178 15.85 17.70 -7.96
N ASP A 179 16.39 16.85 -7.06
CA ASP A 179 17.68 17.04 -6.32
C ASP A 179 17.80 16.53 -4.86
N SER A 180 16.86 15.77 -4.28
CA SER A 180 17.18 15.03 -3.03
C SER A 180 16.86 13.53 -3.13
N HIS A 181 17.92 12.76 -3.43
CA HIS A 181 17.91 11.31 -3.43
C HIS A 181 17.90 10.73 -2.01
N THR A 182 16.78 10.86 -1.29
CA THR A 182 16.49 9.92 -0.20
C THR A 182 15.54 8.87 -0.77
N SER A 183 16.08 7.83 -1.39
CA SER A 183 15.25 6.74 -1.87
C SER A 183 14.56 6.04 -0.69
N VAL A 184 13.26 5.80 -0.81
CA VAL A 184 12.46 5.05 0.17
C VAL A 184 12.60 3.56 -0.13
N TYR A 185 12.89 2.72 0.86
CA TYR A 185 13.00 1.28 0.67
C TYR A 185 11.65 0.59 0.90
N ALA A 186 11.27 -0.29 -0.02
CA ALA A 186 10.16 -1.20 0.21
C ALA A 186 10.61 -2.38 1.08
N TRP A 187 9.79 -2.77 2.04
CA TRP A 187 10.00 -4.01 2.79
C TRP A 187 8.72 -4.86 2.86
N PHE A 188 8.87 -6.16 2.71
CA PHE A 188 7.79 -7.13 2.77
C PHE A 188 7.93 -7.99 4.02
N SER A 189 6.83 -8.62 4.41
CA SER A 189 6.86 -9.59 5.49
C SER A 189 6.26 -10.91 5.05
N ILE A 190 7.00 -11.99 5.31
CA ILE A 190 6.52 -13.37 5.20
C ILE A 190 6.26 -13.99 6.58
N VAL A 191 6.18 -13.15 7.64
CA VAL A 191 5.93 -13.57 9.01
C VAL A 191 4.58 -13.06 9.50
N SER A 192 3.92 -13.83 10.38
CA SER A 192 2.53 -13.54 10.78
C SER A 192 2.39 -12.27 11.63
N ARG A 193 3.49 -11.73 12.21
CA ARG A 193 3.48 -10.57 13.12
C ARG A 193 4.49 -9.48 12.73
N PRO A 194 4.28 -8.76 11.60
CA PRO A 194 5.23 -7.78 11.08
C PRO A 194 5.32 -6.48 11.88
N LEU A 195 4.33 -6.17 12.74
CA LEU A 195 4.17 -4.83 13.33
C LEU A 195 5.38 -4.35 14.16
N ARG A 196 6.20 -5.26 14.67
CA ARG A 196 7.41 -4.91 15.44
C ARG A 196 8.57 -4.45 14.56
N PHE A 197 8.61 -4.90 13.30
CA PHE A 197 9.71 -4.59 12.37
C PHE A 197 9.78 -3.11 12.06
N ILE A 198 8.65 -2.47 11.72
CA ILE A 198 8.67 -1.06 11.31
C ILE A 198 9.18 -0.13 12.42
N SER A 199 8.83 -0.42 13.68
CA SER A 199 9.31 0.37 14.82
C SER A 199 10.80 0.21 15.12
N ILE A 200 11.42 -0.88 14.63
CA ILE A 200 12.85 -1.16 14.78
C ILE A 200 13.63 -0.66 13.56
N LEU A 201 13.10 -0.89 12.35
CA LEU A 201 13.63 -0.35 11.09
C LEU A 201 13.73 1.17 11.13
N GLU A 202 12.68 1.80 11.66
CA GLU A 202 12.55 3.25 11.70
C GLU A 202 11.94 3.68 13.05
N PRO A 203 12.78 3.85 14.09
CA PRO A 203 12.32 4.27 15.40
C PRO A 203 11.52 5.58 15.33
N GLY A 204 10.29 5.56 15.86
CA GLY A 204 9.41 6.71 15.79
C GLY A 204 8.66 6.87 14.47
N TRP A 205 8.68 5.88 13.57
CA TRP A 205 7.99 5.88 12.28
C TRP A 205 6.59 6.47 12.31
N ALA A 206 5.78 6.09 13.31
CA ALA A 206 4.40 6.57 13.47
C ALA A 206 4.27 8.09 13.70
N ARG A 207 5.37 8.76 14.03
CA ARG A 207 5.47 10.21 14.28
C ARG A 207 6.24 10.95 13.20
N LEU A 208 6.93 10.24 12.29
CA LEU A 208 7.67 10.85 11.20
C LEU A 208 6.72 11.34 10.10
N PRO A 209 6.92 12.58 9.59
CA PRO A 209 6.39 13.01 8.31
C PRO A 209 6.74 12.01 7.22
N GLN A 210 5.87 11.84 6.24
CA GLN A 210 6.03 10.76 5.28
C GLN A 210 7.22 10.93 4.33
N ASP A 211 7.55 12.17 3.98
CA ASP A 211 8.73 12.53 3.21
C ASP A 211 10.04 12.33 3.98
N GLU A 212 9.97 12.17 5.30
CA GLU A 212 11.08 11.78 6.16
C GLU A 212 11.17 10.26 6.37
N ARG A 213 10.14 9.49 5.99
CA ARG A 213 10.14 8.03 6.15
C ARG A 213 11.04 7.38 5.10
N ARG A 214 11.91 6.51 5.57
CA ARG A 214 12.85 5.75 4.74
C ARG A 214 12.33 4.37 4.38
N PHE A 215 11.26 3.91 5.02
CA PHE A 215 10.65 2.61 4.74
C PHE A 215 9.15 2.70 4.44
N VAL A 216 8.73 1.93 3.44
CA VAL A 216 7.32 1.66 3.13
C VAL A 216 7.07 0.16 3.25
N GLN A 217 6.04 -0.23 4.01
CA GLN A 217 5.54 -1.60 4.01
C GLN A 217 4.41 -1.68 2.97
N PRO A 218 4.59 -2.38 1.85
CA PRO A 218 3.55 -2.44 0.84
C PRO A 218 2.49 -3.49 1.14
N ALA A 219 2.88 -4.62 1.73
CA ALA A 219 1.98 -5.72 2.04
C ALA A 219 2.55 -6.64 3.12
N ASN A 220 1.66 -7.35 3.81
CA ASN A 220 2.01 -8.59 4.49
C ASN A 220 1.65 -9.77 3.57
N VAL A 221 2.67 -10.49 3.10
CA VAL A 221 2.50 -11.56 2.10
C VAL A 221 2.54 -12.97 2.74
N GLU A 222 2.64 -13.06 4.06
CA GLU A 222 2.67 -14.34 4.79
C GLU A 222 1.44 -15.23 4.51
N ARG A 223 0.29 -14.61 4.27
CA ARG A 223 -0.98 -15.31 4.02
C ARG A 223 -1.07 -16.01 2.65
N PHE A 224 -0.12 -15.80 1.75
CA PHE A 224 -0.13 -16.39 0.42
C PHE A 224 0.63 -17.71 0.41
N ASP A 225 0.18 -18.66 -0.41
CA ASP A 225 0.84 -19.97 -0.55
C ASP A 225 2.28 -19.85 -1.09
N ASP A 226 2.53 -18.83 -1.94
CA ASP A 226 3.86 -18.47 -2.42
C ASP A 226 4.14 -16.98 -2.18
N PRO A 227 4.64 -16.62 -0.98
CA PRO A 227 4.93 -15.24 -0.63
C PRO A 227 5.98 -14.58 -1.53
N TRP A 228 6.91 -15.35 -2.09
CA TRP A 228 7.99 -14.82 -2.93
C TRP A 228 7.48 -14.41 -4.31
N SER A 229 6.61 -15.21 -4.91
CA SER A 229 5.93 -14.81 -6.15
C SER A 229 5.07 -13.57 -5.93
N GLU A 230 4.39 -13.46 -4.78
CA GLU A 230 3.60 -12.26 -4.47
C GLU A 230 4.49 -11.02 -4.33
N ILE A 231 5.63 -11.11 -3.64
CA ILE A 231 6.61 -10.01 -3.55
C ILE A 231 7.05 -9.55 -4.94
N ARG A 232 7.38 -10.49 -5.83
CA ARG A 232 7.81 -10.20 -7.20
C ARG A 232 6.72 -9.51 -8.01
N SER A 233 5.46 -9.90 -7.85
CA SER A 233 4.34 -9.29 -8.55
C SER A 233 3.99 -7.90 -8.02
N LEU A 234 4.05 -7.70 -6.70
CA LEU A 234 3.69 -6.44 -6.07
C LEU A 234 4.75 -5.36 -6.25
N PHE A 235 6.04 -5.72 -6.17
CA PHE A 235 7.14 -4.74 -6.19
C PHE A 235 7.12 -3.79 -7.40
N PRO A 236 6.96 -4.26 -8.66
CA PRO A 236 6.81 -3.38 -9.82
C PRO A 236 5.66 -2.39 -9.71
N ARG A 237 4.50 -2.84 -9.20
CA ARG A 237 3.33 -1.98 -8.98
C ARG A 237 3.64 -0.87 -7.99
N ILE A 238 4.34 -1.19 -6.92
CA ILE A 238 4.74 -0.21 -5.90
C ILE A 238 5.70 0.82 -6.48
N CYS A 239 6.67 0.39 -7.30
CA CYS A 239 7.57 1.30 -8.00
C CYS A 239 6.87 2.17 -9.06
N GLN A 240 5.76 1.68 -9.63
CA GLN A 240 4.92 2.44 -10.57
C GLN A 240 4.11 3.53 -9.84
N VAL A 241 3.47 3.18 -8.73
CA VAL A 241 2.63 4.07 -7.92
C VAL A 241 3.48 5.08 -7.15
N ASN A 242 4.61 4.64 -6.58
CA ASN A 242 5.49 5.46 -5.77
C ASN A 242 6.88 5.57 -6.39
N LYS A 243 7.10 6.64 -7.14
CA LYS A 243 8.38 6.93 -7.81
C LYS A 243 9.56 7.16 -6.86
N ALA A 244 9.32 7.42 -5.56
CA ALA A 244 10.38 7.57 -4.57
C ALA A 244 10.94 6.22 -4.10
N VAL A 245 10.27 5.10 -4.40
CA VAL A 245 10.69 3.77 -3.99
C VAL A 245 11.96 3.37 -4.74
N HIS A 246 12.94 2.88 -3.99
CA HIS A 246 14.19 2.37 -4.51
C HIS A 246 13.93 1.14 -5.39
N ARG A 247 14.16 1.25 -6.70
CA ARG A 247 13.72 0.24 -7.66
C ARG A 247 14.60 -0.99 -7.74
N MET A 248 15.77 -0.99 -7.11
CA MET A 248 16.72 -2.10 -7.22
C MET A 248 16.92 -2.87 -5.91
N ILE A 249 16.38 -2.42 -4.78
CA ILE A 249 16.62 -3.04 -3.48
C ILE A 249 15.32 -3.08 -2.70
N LEU A 250 15.03 -4.25 -2.13
CA LEU A 250 13.93 -4.46 -1.19
C LEU A 250 14.41 -5.29 0.01
N LEU A 251 13.62 -5.26 1.08
CA LEU A 251 13.85 -6.06 2.28
C LEU A 251 12.71 -7.05 2.47
N VAL A 252 13.01 -8.19 3.09
CA VAL A 252 12.00 -9.18 3.46
C VAL A 252 12.22 -9.60 4.91
N ALA A 253 11.20 -9.46 5.75
CA ALA A 253 11.18 -10.00 7.11
C ALA A 253 10.80 -11.48 7.07
N GLU A 254 11.74 -12.34 7.48
CA GLU A 254 11.64 -13.80 7.30
C GLU A 254 11.54 -14.60 8.61
N LYS A 255 11.89 -14.02 9.76
CA LYS A 255 11.77 -14.68 11.06
C LYS A 255 10.95 -13.84 12.03
N GLU A 256 10.12 -14.46 12.87
CA GLU A 256 9.33 -13.71 13.87
C GLU A 256 10.21 -13.00 14.91
N ASP A 257 11.41 -13.53 15.16
CA ASP A 257 12.40 -12.88 16.02
C ASP A 257 13.00 -11.67 15.30
N VAL A 258 12.44 -10.51 15.63
CA VAL A 258 12.67 -9.24 14.96
C VAL A 258 14.09 -8.71 15.06
N ASP A 259 14.96 -9.22 15.93
CA ASP A 259 16.35 -8.72 16.02
C ASP A 259 17.39 -9.84 15.95
N ALA A 260 17.00 -11.01 15.47
CA ALA A 260 17.93 -12.07 15.15
C ALA A 260 18.86 -11.65 13.99
N ASP A 261 20.09 -12.19 13.96
CA ASP A 261 21.07 -11.97 12.88
C ASP A 261 20.53 -12.29 11.48
N GLN A 262 19.48 -13.10 11.41
CA GLN A 262 18.78 -13.51 10.19
C GLN A 262 17.29 -13.15 10.27
N GLY A 263 16.94 -12.03 10.91
CA GLY A 263 15.57 -11.54 11.02
C GLY A 263 15.03 -11.03 9.69
N MET A 264 15.88 -10.37 8.90
CA MET A 264 15.54 -9.87 7.57
C MET A 264 16.60 -10.21 6.54
N SER A 265 16.17 -10.37 5.28
CA SER A 265 17.04 -10.45 4.12
C SER A 265 16.96 -9.19 3.27
N ILE A 266 18.08 -8.84 2.64
CA ILE A 266 18.17 -7.77 1.64
C ILE A 266 18.33 -8.40 0.27
N HIS A 267 17.51 -7.96 -0.69
CA HIS A 267 17.51 -8.49 -2.06
C HIS A 267 17.74 -7.38 -3.07
N ARG A 268 18.52 -7.69 -4.11
CA ARG A 268 18.60 -6.90 -5.33
C ARG A 268 17.53 -7.36 -6.29
N VAL A 269 16.75 -6.42 -6.81
CA VAL A 269 15.74 -6.67 -7.84
C VAL A 269 16.39 -6.49 -9.21
N LEU A 270 16.36 -7.55 -10.02
CA LEU A 270 16.99 -7.59 -11.34
C LEU A 270 15.94 -7.30 -12.41
N TRP A 271 15.86 -6.04 -12.84
CA TRP A 271 14.99 -5.57 -13.92
C TRP A 271 15.42 -4.19 -14.42
N ASP A 272 15.00 -3.83 -15.62
CA ASP A 272 15.12 -2.47 -16.15
C ASP A 272 13.82 -1.72 -15.85
N ALA A 273 13.73 -1.20 -14.63
CA ALA A 273 12.50 -0.60 -14.13
C ALA A 273 11.96 0.54 -15.01
N GLU A 274 12.84 1.36 -15.59
CA GLU A 274 12.42 2.45 -16.46
C GLU A 274 11.83 1.91 -17.76
N LYS A 275 12.54 0.96 -18.40
CA LYS A 275 12.05 0.33 -19.63
C LYS A 275 10.77 -0.44 -19.41
N GLU A 276 10.73 -1.30 -18.40
CA GLU A 276 9.60 -2.20 -18.14
C GLU A 276 8.35 -1.41 -17.74
N LEU A 277 8.48 -0.41 -16.87
CA LEU A 277 7.34 0.44 -16.49
C LEU A 277 6.91 1.40 -17.60
N SER A 278 7.83 1.87 -18.46
CA SER A 278 7.47 2.72 -19.62
C SER A 278 6.62 2.00 -20.68
N ASN A 279 6.75 0.67 -20.76
CA ASN A 279 5.98 -0.17 -21.68
C ASN A 279 4.56 -0.47 -21.16
N VAL A 280 4.25 -0.10 -19.91
CA VAL A 280 2.91 -0.23 -19.36
C VAL A 280 2.21 1.14 -19.44
N PRO A 281 1.15 1.28 -20.26
CA PRO A 281 0.35 2.50 -20.29
C PRO A 281 -0.26 2.81 -18.92
N ASN A 282 -0.50 4.10 -18.64
CA ASN A 282 -1.04 4.57 -17.37
C ASN A 282 -2.46 4.02 -17.10
N ASN A 283 -2.52 2.96 -16.30
CA ASN A 283 -3.52 2.48 -15.32
C ASN A 283 -5.01 2.88 -15.42
N SER A 284 -5.60 3.04 -16.60
CA SER A 284 -7.05 3.28 -16.75
C SER A 284 -7.87 2.02 -17.11
N ASP A 285 -7.26 0.82 -17.16
CA ASP A 285 -7.88 -0.42 -17.65
C ASP A 285 -7.43 -1.64 -16.82
N GLN A 286 -8.37 -2.49 -16.39
CA GLN A 286 -8.13 -3.75 -15.66
C GLN A 286 -7.15 -4.69 -16.37
N THR A 287 -7.19 -4.71 -17.70
CA THR A 287 -6.30 -5.52 -18.54
C THR A 287 -4.84 -5.07 -18.39
N GLN A 288 -4.62 -3.81 -18.00
CA GLN A 288 -3.29 -3.19 -17.88
C GLN A 288 -2.71 -3.32 -16.46
N GLN A 289 -3.55 -3.43 -15.43
CA GLN A 289 -3.11 -3.84 -14.09
C GLN A 289 -2.54 -5.27 -14.08
N GLN A 290 -3.12 -6.17 -14.89
CA GLN A 290 -2.57 -7.50 -15.11
C GLN A 290 -1.21 -7.45 -15.80
N ALA A 291 -0.97 -6.48 -16.68
CA ALA A 291 0.31 -6.33 -17.38
C ALA A 291 1.46 -5.95 -16.43
N VAL A 292 1.21 -5.07 -15.43
CA VAL A 292 2.21 -4.76 -14.39
C VAL A 292 2.45 -5.96 -13.48
N ARG A 293 1.38 -6.66 -13.08
CA ARG A 293 1.50 -7.88 -12.25
C ARG A 293 2.20 -9.03 -12.96
N ALA A 294 2.20 -9.04 -14.30
CA ALA A 294 2.97 -9.98 -15.11
C ALA A 294 4.47 -9.66 -15.13
N ILE A 295 4.88 -8.45 -14.72
CA ILE A 295 6.28 -8.13 -14.47
C ILE A 295 6.69 -8.88 -13.20
N MET A 296 7.55 -9.87 -13.37
CA MET A 296 8.00 -10.77 -12.29
C MET A 296 9.53 -10.72 -12.21
N PRO A 297 10.11 -9.61 -11.72
CA PRO A 297 11.55 -9.41 -11.72
C PRO A 297 12.23 -10.47 -10.86
N GLU A 298 13.43 -10.91 -11.25
CA GLU A 298 14.19 -11.86 -10.44
C GLU A 298 14.76 -11.18 -9.20
N LEU A 299 14.76 -11.90 -8.07
CA LEU A 299 15.33 -11.43 -6.82
C LEU A 299 16.65 -12.15 -6.58
N LYS A 300 17.72 -11.36 -6.41
CA LYS A 300 19.03 -11.84 -6.00
C LYS A 300 19.24 -11.52 -4.53
N PHE A 301 19.31 -12.57 -3.70
CA PHE A 301 19.72 -12.45 -2.31
C PHE A 301 21.10 -11.79 -2.20
N LEU A 302 21.22 -10.78 -1.35
CA LEU A 302 22.48 -10.11 -1.05
C LEU A 302 23.02 -10.58 0.30
N GLU A 303 22.27 -10.35 1.38
CA GLU A 303 22.71 -10.66 2.72
C GLU A 303 21.55 -10.79 3.72
N TRP A 304 21.87 -11.40 4.86
CA TRP A 304 21.05 -11.39 6.07
C TRP A 304 21.41 -10.17 6.93
N THR A 305 20.44 -9.66 7.67
CA THR A 305 20.65 -8.57 8.63
C THR A 305 19.70 -8.69 9.82
N ARG A 306 20.11 -8.07 10.93
CA ARG A 306 19.19 -7.68 12.00
C ARG A 306 18.31 -6.55 11.52
N THR A 307 17.07 -6.48 12.02
CA THR A 307 16.17 -5.36 11.70
C THR A 307 16.72 -4.03 12.20
N SER A 308 17.38 -3.98 13.36
CA SER A 308 17.97 -2.75 13.88
C SER A 308 19.12 -2.22 13.03
N GLU A 309 19.76 -3.07 12.23
CA GLU A 309 20.93 -2.73 11.42
C GLU A 309 20.59 -2.51 9.93
N ALA A 310 19.38 -2.90 9.52
CA ALA A 310 18.98 -2.92 8.12
C ALA A 310 19.18 -1.57 7.41
N LEU A 311 18.78 -0.46 8.01
CA LEU A 311 18.95 0.87 7.39
C LEU A 311 20.42 1.21 7.15
N LYS A 312 21.28 0.91 8.13
CA LYS A 312 22.73 1.12 8.02
C LYS A 312 23.32 0.27 6.89
N ARG A 313 22.92 -1.01 6.79
CA ARG A 313 23.35 -1.92 5.72
C ARG A 313 22.94 -1.42 4.34
N LEU A 314 21.72 -0.92 4.19
CA LEU A 314 21.25 -0.36 2.93
C LEU A 314 22.04 0.89 2.51
N ASP A 315 22.36 1.77 3.47
CA ASP A 315 23.17 2.95 3.21
C ASP A 315 24.60 2.58 2.77
N GLU A 316 25.18 1.54 3.38
CA GLU A 316 26.46 0.97 2.96
C GLU A 316 26.38 0.41 1.53
N LEU A 317 25.35 -0.38 1.22
CA LEU A 317 25.13 -0.94 -0.13
C LEU A 317 24.93 0.14 -1.21
N GLN A 318 24.22 1.22 -0.88
CA GLN A 318 24.08 2.36 -1.79
C GLN A 318 25.41 3.10 -2.01
N SER A 319 26.23 3.21 -0.97
CA SER A 319 27.55 3.85 -1.08
C SER A 319 28.51 3.01 -1.93
N LEU A 320 28.48 1.68 -1.81
CA LEU A 320 29.28 0.75 -2.61
C LEU A 320 28.83 0.71 -4.09
N GLY A 321 27.53 0.85 -4.35
CA GLY A 321 26.97 0.92 -5.70
C GLY A 321 27.34 2.18 -6.49
N LYS A 322 27.90 3.22 -5.85
CA LYS A 322 28.41 4.42 -6.54
C LYS A 322 29.82 4.23 -7.12
N ASP A 323 30.61 3.30 -6.59
CA ASP A 323 31.96 3.04 -7.09
C ASP A 323 31.96 2.09 -8.31
N ASP A 324 31.04 1.13 -8.35
CA ASP A 324 30.90 0.16 -9.47
C ASP A 324 30.15 0.70 -10.70
N LEU A 325 29.64 1.94 -10.66
CA LEU A 325 29.03 2.61 -11.82
C LEU A 325 29.95 3.64 -12.50
N SER A 326 31.19 3.78 -12.04
CA SER A 326 32.22 4.62 -12.66
C SER A 326 33.27 3.84 -13.46
N GLN A 327 33.31 2.51 -13.36
CA GLN A 327 34.07 1.68 -14.30
C GLN A 327 33.17 1.26 -15.46
N GLY A 328 33.06 2.19 -16.41
CA GLY A 328 32.84 1.80 -17.80
C GLY A 328 33.86 0.74 -18.20
N VAL A 329 33.36 -0.23 -18.95
CA VAL A 329 34.13 -1.29 -19.62
C VAL A 329 35.41 -0.71 -20.23
N ASP A 330 36.54 -0.96 -19.59
CA ASP A 330 37.84 -0.98 -20.24
C ASP A 330 38.39 -2.41 -20.11
N THR A 331 37.65 -3.36 -20.68
CA THR A 331 38.25 -4.64 -21.04
C THR A 331 39.09 -4.36 -22.28
N GLY A 332 40.39 -4.14 -22.09
CA GLY A 332 41.38 -4.04 -23.17
C GLY A 332 41.55 -5.35 -23.93
N LEU A 333 40.44 -5.92 -24.41
CA LEU A 333 40.36 -7.11 -25.25
C LEU A 333 39.73 -6.69 -26.57
N ASP A 334 40.46 -6.96 -27.66
CA ASP A 334 40.04 -6.68 -29.02
C ASP A 334 38.70 -7.39 -29.32
N GLY A 335 37.79 -6.71 -30.02
CA GLY A 335 36.41 -7.16 -30.26
C GLY A 335 36.30 -8.50 -31.01
N ARG A 336 37.42 -9.04 -31.52
CA ARG A 336 37.51 -10.41 -32.04
C ARG A 336 37.56 -11.48 -30.95
N GLU A 337 38.21 -11.24 -29.82
CA GLU A 337 38.37 -12.24 -28.75
C GLU A 337 37.05 -12.47 -28.00
N VAL A 338 36.21 -11.44 -27.87
CA VAL A 338 34.87 -11.55 -27.28
C VAL A 338 33.94 -12.38 -28.17
N LEU A 339 34.08 -12.26 -29.51
CA LEU A 339 33.27 -13.04 -30.45
C LEU A 339 33.65 -14.53 -30.46
N GLU A 340 34.94 -14.85 -30.34
CA GLU A 340 35.43 -16.22 -30.23
C GLU A 340 35.02 -16.88 -28.91
N LEU A 341 35.01 -16.15 -27.79
CA LEU A 341 34.57 -16.66 -26.50
C LEU A 341 33.08 -17.01 -26.49
N VAL A 342 32.25 -16.16 -27.12
CA VAL A 342 30.81 -16.41 -27.25
C VAL A 342 30.53 -17.58 -28.19
N GLN A 343 31.27 -17.73 -29.29
CA GLN A 343 31.14 -18.89 -30.19
C GLN A 343 31.61 -20.20 -29.54
N ALA A 344 32.68 -20.17 -28.74
CA ALA A 344 33.17 -21.34 -28.00
C ALA A 344 32.20 -21.78 -26.89
N MET A 345 31.47 -20.84 -26.27
CA MET A 345 30.43 -21.14 -25.28
C MET A 345 29.16 -21.72 -25.91
N ILE A 346 28.80 -21.30 -27.12
CA ILE A 346 27.66 -21.85 -27.88
C ILE A 346 27.94 -23.29 -28.33
N GLN A 347 29.17 -23.61 -28.76
CA GLN A 347 29.54 -24.99 -29.15
C GLN A 347 29.61 -25.96 -27.97
N ARG A 348 29.77 -25.49 -26.72
CA ARG A 348 29.84 -26.34 -25.52
C ARG A 348 28.48 -26.73 -24.92
N ARG A 349 27.35 -26.19 -25.42
CA ARG A 349 25.99 -26.52 -24.93
C ARG A 349 25.16 -27.39 -25.86
N GLY A 350 25.73 -27.88 -26.97
CA GLY A 350 25.05 -28.81 -27.89
C GLY A 350 25.66 -30.20 -27.88
N GLY A 351 25.02 -31.15 -27.20
CA GLY A 351 25.21 -32.60 -27.38
C GLY A 351 24.11 -33.35 -26.64
N PRO A 352 23.59 -34.50 -27.12
CA PRO A 352 24.31 -35.49 -27.94
C PRO A 352 23.63 -35.86 -29.28
N GLU A 353 24.40 -36.52 -30.15
CA GLU A 353 23.94 -37.26 -31.34
C GLU A 353 22.95 -38.39 -30.95
N PRO A 354 21.91 -38.64 -31.76
CA PRO A 354 21.22 -39.92 -31.76
C PRO A 354 21.99 -40.94 -32.61
N THR A 355 22.11 -42.15 -32.07
CA THR A 355 22.66 -43.39 -32.66
C THR A 355 22.20 -43.71 -34.07
#